data_AF-A0A375GFA6-F1
#
_entry.id   AF-A0A375GFA6-F1
#
_cell.length_a   1.000
_cell.length_b   1.000
_cell.length_c   1.000
_cell.angle_alpha   90.00
_cell.angle_beta   90.00
_cell.angle_gamma   90.00
#
_symmetry.space_group_name_H-M   'P 1'
#
loop_
_entity.id
_entity.type
_entity.pdbx_description
1 polymer ?
#
loop_
_entity_poly.entity_id
_entity_poly.type
_entity_poly.pdbx_seq_one_letter_code
_entity_poly.pdbx_strand_id
1 'polypeptide(L)'
;MQREMPFFEVVGEPQMVADFLIARLRHEADATVLCWAKRRVRYSISDAAAILGMPKSHLSNILSGKKYLPFDFRIKFQALCGNWAIRQYEDSVCGFVTSRETTEQRRIRELESQIEAMKAA
;
A
#
# COMPACT_ATOMS: atom_id res chain seq x y z
N MET A 1 -9.26 -23.25 17.62
CA MET A 1 -9.71 -23.21 16.21
C MET A 1 -9.57 -21.76 15.73
N GLN A 2 -8.39 -21.39 15.26
CA GLN A 2 -8.08 -20.03 14.81
C GLN A 2 -8.57 -19.93 13.36
N ARG A 3 -9.59 -19.11 13.10
CA ARG A 3 -10.06 -18.87 11.73
C ARG A 3 -8.98 -18.11 10.98
N GLU A 4 -8.32 -18.77 10.03
CA GLU A 4 -7.62 -18.11 8.93
C GLU A 4 -8.67 -17.35 8.11
N MET A 5 -9.01 -16.13 8.52
CA MET A 5 -9.73 -15.24 7.62
C MET A 5 -8.73 -14.80 6.53
N PRO A 6 -9.09 -14.85 5.24
CA PRO A 6 -8.22 -14.39 4.17
C PRO A 6 -7.96 -12.90 4.38
N PHE A 7 -6.81 -12.59 4.98
CA PHE A 7 -6.48 -11.26 5.48
C PHE A 7 -6.60 -10.16 4.42
N PHE A 8 -6.37 -10.53 3.16
CA PHE A 8 -6.47 -9.65 2.00
C PHE A 8 -7.91 -9.33 1.56
N GLU A 9 -8.90 -10.16 1.90
CA GLU A 9 -10.30 -9.92 1.49
C GLU A 9 -10.93 -8.74 2.23
N VAL A 10 -10.50 -8.46 3.47
CA VAL A 10 -11.13 -7.43 4.32
C VAL A 10 -10.62 -6.02 4.02
N VAL A 11 -9.34 -5.87 3.68
CA VAL A 11 -8.75 -4.54 3.41
C VAL A 11 -9.14 -4.04 2.02
N GLY A 12 -9.36 -4.97 1.07
CA GLY A 12 -9.51 -4.66 -0.33
C GLY A 12 -8.23 -4.08 -0.94
N GLU A 13 -8.34 -3.58 -2.16
CA GLU A 13 -7.18 -3.01 -2.85
C GLU A 13 -6.69 -1.71 -2.18
N PRO A 14 -5.37 -1.49 -2.02
CA PRO A 14 -4.88 -0.29 -1.38
C PRO A 14 -5.19 0.96 -2.20
N GLN A 15 -5.53 2.05 -1.50
CA GLN A 15 -5.95 3.32 -2.10
C GLN A 15 -4.87 4.41 -1.97
N MET A 16 -4.93 5.39 -2.87
CA MET A 16 -4.10 6.59 -2.74
C MET A 16 -4.58 7.43 -1.55
N VAL A 17 -3.63 8.02 -0.83
CA VAL A 17 -3.87 9.00 0.22
C VAL A 17 -3.93 10.40 -0.40
N ALA A 18 -4.70 11.31 0.19
CA ALA A 18 -4.85 12.66 -0.32
C ALA A 18 -3.50 13.40 -0.44
N ASP A 19 -3.27 14.05 -1.58
CA ASP A 19 -1.98 14.64 -1.95
C ASP A 19 -1.47 15.68 -0.95
N PHE A 20 -2.36 16.45 -0.32
CA PHE A 20 -1.97 17.44 0.68
C PHE A 20 -1.33 16.82 1.94
N LEU A 21 -1.61 15.55 2.22
CA LEU A 21 -0.95 14.82 3.32
C LEU A 21 0.46 14.41 2.91
N ILE A 22 0.63 13.98 1.66
CA ILE A 22 1.92 13.58 1.09
C ILE A 22 2.86 14.78 0.98
N ALA A 23 2.35 15.93 0.54
CA ALA A 23 3.12 17.18 0.39
C ALA A 23 3.74 17.71 1.70
N ARG A 24 3.26 17.23 2.86
CA ARG A 24 3.76 17.66 4.18
C ARG A 24 4.84 16.74 4.75
N LEU A 25 5.10 15.60 4.10
CA LEU A 25 6.07 14.61 4.56
C LEU A 25 7.49 15.09 4.25
N ARG A 26 8.42 14.87 5.17
CA ARG A 26 9.83 15.29 5.02
C ARG A 26 10.76 14.13 4.77
N HIS A 27 10.40 12.96 5.30
CA HIS A 27 11.20 11.75 5.24
C HIS A 27 10.29 10.52 5.17
N GLU A 28 10.85 9.41 4.71
CA GLU A 28 10.14 8.12 4.55
C GLU A 28 9.52 7.61 5.88
N ALA A 29 10.14 7.95 7.01
CA ALA A 29 9.58 7.65 8.33
C ALA A 29 8.20 8.30 8.53
N ASP A 30 8.00 9.52 8.04
CA ASP A 30 6.68 10.19 8.10
C ASP A 30 5.68 9.46 7.22
N ALA A 31 6.10 9.02 6.03
CA ALA A 31 5.25 8.27 5.12
C ALA A 31 4.81 6.94 5.73
N THR A 32 5.72 6.25 6.43
CA THR A 32 5.43 5.01 7.16
C THR A 32 4.41 5.24 8.28
N VAL A 33 4.59 6.30 9.08
CA VAL A 33 3.66 6.67 10.15
C VAL A 33 2.30 7.10 9.58
N LEU A 34 2.29 7.88 8.49
CA LEU A 34 1.07 8.27 7.79
C LEU A 34 0.31 7.06 7.26
N CYS A 35 1.02 6.12 6.64
CA CYS A 35 0.48 4.87 6.11
C CYS A 35 -0.27 4.10 7.21
N TRP A 36 0.37 3.94 8.37
CA TRP A 36 -0.23 3.33 9.56
C TRP A 36 -1.41 4.14 10.10
N ALA A 37 -1.30 5.46 10.19
CA ALA A 37 -2.33 6.34 10.73
C ALA A 37 -3.59 6.36 9.85
N LYS A 38 -3.43 6.21 8.53
CA LYS A 38 -4.51 6.14 7.53
C LYS A 38 -4.87 4.72 7.13
N ARG A 39 -4.54 3.74 7.98
CA ARG A 39 -4.94 2.35 7.74
C ARG A 39 -6.45 2.22 7.62
N ARG A 40 -6.90 1.50 6.60
CA ARG A 40 -8.34 1.31 6.30
C ARG A 40 -9.01 0.35 7.28
N VAL A 41 -8.24 -0.60 7.81
CA VAL A 41 -8.69 -1.52 8.86
C VAL A 41 -7.86 -1.28 10.11
N ARG A 42 -8.52 -1.18 11.27
CA ARG A 42 -7.85 -0.95 12.54
C ARG A 42 -7.28 -2.25 13.09
N TYR A 43 -5.96 -2.37 13.03
CA TYR A 43 -5.22 -3.42 13.72
C TYR A 43 -4.63 -2.93 15.04
N SER A 44 -4.51 -3.83 16.00
CA SER A 44 -3.55 -3.64 17.08
C SER A 44 -2.13 -3.78 16.53
N ILE A 45 -1.14 -3.17 17.19
CA ILE A 45 0.27 -3.32 16.80
C ILE A 45 0.70 -4.79 16.90
N SER A 46 0.16 -5.54 17.87
CA SER A 46 0.45 -6.97 18.03
C SER A 46 -0.02 -7.79 16.82
N ASP A 47 -1.25 -7.56 16.35
CA ASP A 47 -1.82 -8.32 15.23
C ASP A 47 -1.07 -7.98 13.94
N ALA A 48 -0.85 -6.68 13.69
CA ALA A 48 -0.09 -6.21 12.54
C ALA A 48 1.32 -6.82 12.50
N ALA A 49 2.01 -6.87 13.65
CA ALA A 49 3.33 -7.48 13.74
C ALA A 49 3.30 -8.99 13.44
N ALA A 50 2.29 -9.71 13.95
CA ALA A 50 2.10 -11.13 13.65
C ALA A 50 1.85 -11.39 12.16
N ILE A 51 0.99 -10.59 11.52
CA ILE A 51 0.68 -10.69 10.09
C ILE A 51 1.91 -10.38 9.24
N LEU A 52 2.66 -9.36 9.63
CA LEU A 52 3.91 -9.02 8.95
C LEU A 52 5.00 -10.06 9.23
N GLY A 53 4.86 -10.95 10.21
CA GLY A 53 5.93 -11.89 10.58
C GLY A 53 7.14 -11.21 11.21
N MET A 54 6.92 -10.13 11.99
CA MET A 54 7.98 -9.43 12.71
C MET A 54 7.67 -9.27 14.20
N PRO A 55 8.67 -9.10 15.08
CA PRO A 55 8.42 -8.85 16.50
C PRO A 55 7.63 -7.55 16.72
N LYS A 56 6.65 -7.57 17.65
CA LYS A 56 5.86 -6.38 18.02
C LYS A 56 6.74 -5.19 18.40
N SER A 57 7.81 -5.42 19.17
CA SER A 57 8.77 -4.38 19.57
C SER A 57 9.47 -3.76 18.36
N HIS A 58 9.72 -4.54 17.31
CA HIS A 58 10.31 -4.05 16.06
C HIS A 58 9.35 -3.10 15.35
N LEU A 59 8.10 -3.52 15.12
CA LEU A 59 7.08 -2.67 14.51
C LEU A 59 6.83 -1.40 15.32
N SER A 60 6.75 -1.51 16.65
CA SER A 60 6.58 -0.35 17.54
C SER A 60 7.73 0.65 17.42
N ASN A 61 8.97 0.18 17.29
CA ASN A 61 10.13 1.04 17.11
C ASN A 61 10.13 1.74 15.75
N ILE A 62 9.67 1.05 14.69
CA ILE A 62 9.49 1.65 13.36
C ILE A 62 8.47 2.79 13.42
N LEU A 63 7.29 2.51 14.00
CA LEU A 63 6.21 3.50 14.11
C LEU A 63 6.53 4.68 15.05
N SER A 64 7.54 4.52 15.92
CA SER A 64 8.03 5.59 16.79
C SER A 64 9.23 6.35 16.19
N GLY A 65 9.62 6.06 14.95
CA GLY A 65 10.77 6.69 14.29
C GLY A 65 12.14 6.25 14.82
N LYS A 66 12.22 5.21 15.67
CA LYS A 66 13.48 4.70 16.21
C LYS A 66 14.18 3.72 15.26
N LYS A 67 13.45 3.19 14.28
CA LYS A 67 13.94 2.26 13.25
C LYS A 67 13.25 2.54 11.91
N TYR A 68 13.85 2.06 10.83
CA TYR A 68 13.28 2.15 9.48
C TYR A 68 12.49 0.89 9.13
N LEU A 69 11.46 1.05 8.30
CA LEU A 69 10.76 -0.09 7.70
C LEU A 69 11.69 -0.73 6.64
N PRO A 70 12.04 -2.03 6.76
CA PRO A 70 12.89 -2.65 5.75
C PRO A 70 12.18 -2.71 4.40
N PHE A 71 12.95 -2.56 3.32
CA PHE A 71 12.42 -2.45 1.95
C PHE A 71 11.48 -3.61 1.58
N ASP A 72 11.85 -4.85 1.91
CA ASP A 72 11.08 -6.06 1.62
C ASP A 72 9.71 -6.10 2.31
N PHE A 73 9.50 -5.26 3.33
CA PHE A 73 8.22 -5.14 4.03
C PHE A 73 7.34 -4.02 3.50
N ARG A 74 7.84 -3.09 2.67
CA ARG A 74 7.07 -1.92 2.23
C ARG A 74 5.79 -2.29 1.50
N ILE A 75 5.84 -3.26 0.59
CA ILE A 75 4.66 -3.70 -0.17
C ILE A 75 3.65 -4.37 0.78
N LYS A 76 4.10 -5.32 1.61
CA LYS A 76 3.24 -6.00 2.58
C LYS A 76 2.63 -5.04 3.59
N PHE A 77 3.38 -4.04 4.03
CA PHE A 77 2.94 -3.03 4.99
C PHE A 77 1.90 -2.08 4.39
N GLN A 78 2.11 -1.62 3.16
CA GLN A 78 1.13 -0.79 2.45
C GLN A 78 -0.16 -1.58 2.15
N ALA A 79 -0.02 -2.86 1.78
CA ALA A 79 -1.15 -3.76 1.61
C ALA A 79 -1.92 -3.97 2.92
N LEU A 80 -1.21 -4.21 4.04
CA LEU A 80 -1.79 -4.30 5.39
C LEU A 80 -2.55 -3.02 5.77
N CYS A 81 -1.97 -1.85 5.49
CA CYS A 81 -2.60 -0.58 5.79
C CYS A 81 -3.74 -0.24 4.81
N GLY A 82 -3.76 -0.85 3.63
CA GLY A 82 -4.72 -0.56 2.58
C GLY A 82 -4.51 0.82 1.94
N ASN A 83 -3.29 1.36 1.96
CA ASN A 83 -2.98 2.61 1.27
C ASN A 83 -1.53 2.68 0.75
N TRP A 84 -1.29 3.58 -0.21
CA TRP A 84 -0.02 3.75 -0.91
C TRP A 84 0.82 4.94 -0.43
N ALA A 85 0.68 5.36 0.83
CA ALA A 85 1.36 6.58 1.31
C ALA A 85 2.88 6.57 1.15
N ILE A 86 3.53 5.40 1.31
CA ILE A 86 4.99 5.28 1.14
C ILE A 86 5.36 5.44 -0.32
N ARG A 87 4.65 4.76 -1.23
CA ARG A 87 4.89 4.89 -2.67
C ARG A 87 4.63 6.32 -3.18
N GLN A 88 3.56 6.96 -2.71
CA GLN A 88 3.26 8.35 -3.08
C GLN A 88 4.34 9.34 -2.61
N TYR A 89 4.93 9.10 -1.43
CA TYR A 89 6.07 9.87 -0.97
C TYR A 89 7.32 9.63 -1.83
N GLU A 90 7.61 8.37 -2.18
CA GLU A 90 8.73 8.05 -3.09
C GLU A 90 8.56 8.74 -4.44
N ASP A 91 7.34 8.71 -5.00
CA ASP A 91 7.00 9.38 -6.24
C ASP A 91 7.21 10.90 -6.13
N SER A 92 6.73 11.53 -5.04
CA SER A 92 6.83 12.99 -4.88
C SER A 92 8.27 13.48 -4.77
N VAL A 93 9.14 12.72 -4.09
CA VAL A 93 10.57 13.03 -3.99
C VAL A 93 11.29 12.85 -5.32
N CYS A 94 10.89 11.85 -6.12
CA CYS A 94 11.51 11.57 -7.40
C CYS A 94 10.94 12.39 -8.57
N GLY A 95 9.85 13.14 -8.36
CA GLY A 95 9.13 13.83 -9.43
C GLY A 95 8.34 12.89 -10.35
N PHE A 96 7.95 11.72 -9.84
CA PHE A 96 7.10 10.76 -10.55
C PHE A 96 5.64 10.88 -10.12
N VAL A 97 4.77 10.25 -10.92
CA VAL A 97 3.36 10.05 -10.58
C VAL A 97 3.01 8.61 -10.89
N THR A 98 2.75 7.80 -9.86
CA THR A 98 2.18 6.47 -10.08
C THR A 98 0.71 6.62 -10.44
N SER A 99 0.38 6.23 -11.67
CA SER A 99 -0.99 6.01 -12.10
C SER A 99 -1.30 4.51 -12.05
N ARG A 100 -2.56 4.19 -11.77
CA ARG A 100 -3.06 2.82 -11.80
C ARG A 100 -4.15 2.73 -12.85
N GLU A 101 -4.03 1.72 -13.72
CA GLU A 101 -5.07 1.37 -14.67
C GLU A 101 -6.34 0.97 -13.91
N THR A 102 -7.45 1.65 -14.16
CA THR A 102 -8.75 1.28 -13.61
C THR A 102 -9.23 -0.03 -14.22
N THR A 103 -10.18 -0.71 -13.55
CA THR A 103 -10.82 -1.92 -14.11
C THR A 103 -11.42 -1.65 -15.48
N GLU A 104 -12.01 -0.46 -15.68
CA GLU A 104 -12.58 -0.01 -16.96
C GLU A 104 -11.50 0.19 -18.01
N GLN A 105 -10.40 0.87 -17.69
CA GLN A 105 -9.26 1.06 -18.61
C GLN A 105 -8.65 -0.28 -19.03
N ARG A 106 -8.51 -1.21 -18.09
CA ARG A 106 -8.04 -2.57 -18.38
C ARG A 106 -8.98 -3.29 -19.34
N ARG A 107 -10.29 -3.19 -19.09
CA ARG A 107 -11.33 -3.81 -19.93
C ARG A 107 -11.32 -3.23 -21.34
N ILE A 108 -11.15 -1.92 -21.47
CA ILE A 108 -11.02 -1.24 -22.76
C ILE A 108 -9.82 -1.80 -23.53
N ARG A 109 -8.63 -1.85 -22.90
CA ARG A 109 -7.42 -2.40 -23.54
C ARG A 109 -7.60 -3.85 -23.98
N GLU A 110 -8.22 -4.70 -23.16
CA GLU A 110 -8.52 -6.09 -23.50
C GLU A 110 -9.46 -6.20 -24.71
N LEU A 111 -10.51 -5.38 -24.74
CA LEU A 111 -11.47 -5.34 -25.84
C LEU A 111 -10.84 -4.81 -27.14
N GLU A 112 -10.03 -3.76 -27.06
CA GLU A 112 -9.29 -3.22 -28.21
C GLU A 112 -8.34 -4.27 -28.79
N SER A 113 -7.64 -5.02 -27.93
CA SER A 113 -6.79 -6.13 -28.38
C SER A 113 -7.58 -7.24 -29.08
N GLN A 114 -8.79 -7.55 -28.63
CA GLN A 114 -9.65 -8.55 -29.28
C GLN A 114 -10.15 -8.06 -30.64
N ILE A 115 -10.55 -6.79 -30.74
CA ILE A 115 -10.98 -6.18 -32.01
C ILE A 115 -9.85 -6.22 -33.04
N GLU A 116 -8.63 -5.86 -32.65
CA GLU A 116 -7.48 -5.89 -33.57
C GLU A 116 -7.15 -7.33 -34.01
N ALA A 117 -7.22 -8.31 -33.10
CA ALA A 117 -7.04 -9.72 -33.46
C ALA A 117 -8.12 -10.22 -34.45
N MET A 118 -9.37 -9.75 -34.33
CA MET A 118 -10.45 -10.10 -35.26
C MET A 118 -10.32 -9.40 -36.62
N LYS A 119 -9.82 -8.16 -36.68
CA LYS A 119 -9.59 -7.44 -37.94
C LYS A 119 -8.42 -7.99 -38.75
N ALA A 120 -7.46 -8.61 -38.07
CA ALA A 120 -6.28 -9.20 -38.69
C ALA A 120 -6.52 -10.64 -39.22
N ALA A 121 -7.70 -11.22 -38.94
CA ALA A 121 -8.16 -12.52 -39.43
C ALA A 121 -9.06 -12.36 -40.66
#